data_AF-A0A838H6G4-F1
#
_entry.id   AF-A0A838H6G4-F1
#
_cell.length_a   1.000
_cell.length_b   1.000
_cell.length_c   1.000
_cell.angle_alpha   90.00
_cell.angle_beta   90.00
_cell.angle_gamma   90.00
#
_symmetry.space_group_name_H-M   'P 1'
#
loop_
_entity.id
_entity.type
_entity.pdbx_description
1 polymer ?
#
loop_
_entity_poly.entity_id
_entity_poly.type
_entity_poly.pdbx_seq_one_letter_code
_entity_poly.pdbx_strand_id
1 'polypeptide(L)'
;MADPRAKGSWSSTARVLPRLDVYLLISAVVLVALLASSILYHDLGTFRDSVADGLLQVAVVGLGGALVGRLLKVAERYRDTRAQIRAKREDLLGRMRIAHVRVANAQRLLRADRNTLPRQMRAILRSVRDFEEIREDVKTSADIYQADDKVLIVQGINHLLEYLDSGLRQFETGRFNKRWIRLEQPHKDWLSGFTEYRQESGRVSDPVSDCYVPPGRMHPKYEHGLDLSKGTMRRYVYGSSRDTPASRLA
;
A
#
# COMPACT_ATOMS: atom_id res chain seq x y z
N MET A 1 26.00 -13.08 -29.64
CA MET A 1 26.05 -13.97 -28.46
C MET A 1 27.05 -13.35 -27.50
N ALA A 2 26.57 -12.60 -26.51
CA ALA A 2 27.40 -11.88 -25.54
C ALA A 2 26.77 -12.06 -24.15
N ASP A 3 27.60 -12.51 -23.22
CA ASP A 3 27.28 -12.81 -21.83
C ASP A 3 27.13 -11.52 -21.00
N PRO A 4 25.98 -11.25 -20.36
CA PRO A 4 25.78 -10.10 -19.50
C PRO A 4 25.92 -10.50 -18.01
N ARG A 5 27.09 -10.98 -17.59
CA ARG A 5 27.44 -11.12 -16.17
C ARG A 5 28.51 -10.11 -15.76
N ALA A 6 28.07 -8.90 -15.45
CA ALA A 6 28.71 -8.00 -14.49
C ALA A 6 27.86 -6.73 -14.32
N LYS A 7 26.82 -6.78 -13.47
CA LYS A 7 26.23 -5.54 -12.93
C LYS A 7 26.46 -5.52 -11.44
N GLY A 8 27.24 -4.50 -11.07
CA GLY A 8 27.86 -4.34 -9.77
C GLY A 8 26.86 -4.30 -8.63
N SER A 9 27.21 -5.06 -7.60
CA SER A 9 26.79 -4.90 -6.22
C SER A 9 27.21 -3.51 -5.72
N TRP A 10 26.32 -2.52 -5.87
CA TRP A 10 26.45 -1.20 -5.23
C TRP A 10 25.07 -0.74 -4.72
N SER A 11 24.58 -1.29 -3.61
CA SER A 11 23.43 -0.68 -2.91
C SER A 11 23.31 -1.01 -1.41
N SER A 12 24.31 -1.64 -0.80
CA SER A 12 24.23 -2.04 0.62
C SER A 12 24.71 -0.99 1.62
N THR A 13 25.48 0.02 1.20
CA THR A 13 26.09 1.01 2.12
C THR A 13 25.27 2.27 2.34
N ALA A 14 24.23 2.52 1.52
CA ALA A 14 23.46 3.77 1.57
C ALA A 14 22.40 3.86 2.70
N ARG A 15 22.18 2.79 3.48
CA ARG A 15 21.14 2.76 4.53
C ARG A 15 21.63 3.03 5.96
N VAL A 16 22.94 3.14 6.18
CA VAL A 16 23.52 3.41 7.52
C VAL A 16 23.92 4.88 7.71
N LEU A 17 24.12 5.62 6.61
CA LEU A 17 24.56 7.02 6.60
C LEU A 17 23.65 8.03 7.34
N PRO A 18 22.30 7.98 7.31
CA PRO A 18 21.53 9.06 7.92
C PRO A 18 21.56 9.06 9.45
N ARG A 19 21.89 7.92 10.09
CA ARG A 19 22.02 7.84 11.56
C ARG A 19 23.37 8.38 12.02
N LEU A 20 24.45 8.03 11.30
CA LEU A 20 25.79 8.55 11.59
C LEU A 20 25.86 10.07 11.47
N ASP A 21 25.19 10.64 10.47
CA ASP A 21 25.12 12.10 10.31
C ASP A 21 24.42 12.77 11.49
N VAL A 22 23.30 12.22 11.99
CA VAL A 22 22.61 12.79 13.18
C VAL A 22 23.49 12.68 14.44
N TYR A 23 24.16 11.56 14.67
CA TYR A 23 25.05 11.40 15.84
C TYR A 23 26.29 12.29 15.76
N LEU A 24 26.89 12.45 14.58
CA LEU A 24 27.99 13.39 14.36
C LEU A 24 27.55 14.82 14.62
N LEU A 25 26.35 15.19 14.18
CA LEU A 25 25.81 16.54 14.36
C LEU A 25 25.46 16.83 15.83
N ILE A 26 24.88 15.87 16.55
CA ILE A 26 24.64 15.97 18.00
C ILE A 26 25.98 16.09 18.74
N SER A 27 26.98 15.28 18.38
CA SER A 27 28.31 15.35 18.98
C SER A 27 28.99 16.69 18.74
N ALA A 28 28.82 17.30 17.55
CA ALA A 28 29.33 18.63 17.24
C ALA A 28 28.63 19.72 18.06
N VAL A 29 27.30 19.63 18.27
CA VAL A 29 26.57 20.56 19.15
C VAL A 29 27.06 20.47 20.59
N VAL A 30 27.19 19.24 21.11
CA VAL A 30 27.66 19.02 22.48
C VAL A 30 29.09 19.50 22.63
N LEU A 31 29.96 19.27 21.64
CA LEU A 31 31.35 19.75 21.67
C LEU A 31 31.42 21.29 21.67
N VAL A 32 30.61 21.97 20.85
CA VAL A 32 30.55 23.44 20.83
C VAL A 32 29.99 24.00 22.14
N ALA A 33 28.97 23.35 22.71
CA ALA A 33 28.41 23.75 24.01
C ALA A 33 29.42 23.55 25.15
N LEU A 34 30.17 22.45 25.13
CA LEU A 34 31.23 22.17 26.11
C LEU A 34 32.42 23.13 25.95
N LEU A 35 32.81 23.46 24.72
CA LEU A 35 33.87 24.45 24.45
C LEU A 35 33.44 25.85 24.87
N ALA A 36 32.21 26.27 24.55
CA ALA A 36 31.66 27.55 25.01
C ALA A 36 31.58 27.59 26.55
N SER A 37 31.12 26.51 27.18
CA SER A 37 31.09 26.39 28.64
C SER A 37 32.47 26.42 29.26
N SER A 38 33.48 25.82 28.62
CA SER A 38 34.86 25.80 29.11
C SER A 38 35.54 27.16 28.97
N ILE A 39 35.26 27.90 27.91
CA ILE A 39 35.77 29.26 27.70
C ILE A 39 35.13 30.20 28.72
N LEU A 40 33.80 30.09 28.94
CA LEU A 40 33.07 30.84 29.97
C LEU A 40 33.54 30.55 31.40
N TYR A 41 34.11 29.37 31.67
CA TYR A 41 34.58 28.98 33.00
C TYR A 41 36.03 29.41 33.29
N HIS A 42 36.83 29.72 32.27
CA HIS A 42 38.28 29.93 32.42
C HIS A 42 38.80 31.35 32.19
N ASP A 43 37.99 32.32 31.75
CA ASP A 43 38.47 33.69 31.54
C ASP A 43 37.55 34.76 32.15
N LEU A 44 38.05 35.46 33.17
CA LEU A 44 37.49 36.71 33.71
C LEU A 44 38.65 37.67 33.93
N GLY A 45 39.05 38.36 32.86
CA GLY A 45 40.26 39.20 32.80
C GLY A 45 40.22 40.36 31.81
N THR A 46 39.31 41.32 32.01
CA THR A 46 39.35 42.75 31.59
C THR A 46 39.09 43.17 30.12
N PHE A 47 37.85 43.67 29.90
CA PHE A 47 37.37 44.80 29.06
C PHE A 47 37.68 44.89 27.55
N ARG A 48 38.79 44.36 27.05
CA ARG A 48 39.00 44.12 25.60
C ARG A 48 38.31 42.82 25.14
N ASP A 49 38.02 41.95 26.10
CA ASP A 49 37.29 40.70 25.91
C ASP A 49 35.81 40.92 25.60
N SER A 50 35.19 42.02 26.04
CA SER A 50 33.72 42.17 25.91
C SER A 50 33.22 42.24 24.46
N VAL A 51 34.01 42.77 23.52
CA VAL A 51 33.64 42.83 22.09
C VAL A 51 33.95 41.50 21.40
N ALA A 52 35.06 40.85 21.77
CA ALA A 52 35.43 39.53 21.26
C ALA A 52 34.46 38.45 21.75
N ASP A 53 34.04 38.53 23.01
CA ASP A 53 33.10 37.64 23.66
C ASP A 53 31.67 37.90 23.14
N GLY A 54 31.29 39.15 22.88
CA GLY A 54 30.06 39.49 22.16
C GLY A 54 30.03 38.95 20.72
N LEU A 55 31.14 39.06 19.97
CA LEU A 55 31.27 38.48 18.63
C LEU A 55 31.25 36.95 18.66
N LEU A 56 31.90 36.32 19.64
CA LEU A 56 31.90 34.88 19.84
C LEU A 56 30.49 34.38 20.20
N GLN A 57 29.78 35.09 21.06
CA GLN A 57 28.41 34.77 21.45
C GLN A 57 27.44 34.92 20.26
N VAL A 58 27.59 35.97 19.45
CA VAL A 58 26.83 36.13 18.19
C VAL A 58 27.20 35.03 17.18
N ALA A 59 28.47 34.64 17.08
CA ALA A 59 28.90 33.56 16.19
C ALA A 59 28.37 32.20 16.64
N VAL A 60 28.39 31.90 17.94
CA VAL A 60 27.85 30.65 18.52
C VAL A 60 26.33 30.60 18.38
N VAL A 61 25.62 31.70 18.67
CA VAL A 61 24.16 31.77 18.47
C VAL A 61 23.81 31.68 16.99
N GLY A 62 24.60 32.31 16.10
CA GLY A 62 24.42 32.24 14.65
C GLY A 62 24.65 30.83 14.09
N LEU A 63 25.76 30.18 14.47
CA LEU A 63 26.08 28.79 14.09
C LEU A 63 25.07 27.81 14.67
N GLY A 64 24.71 27.95 15.95
CA GLY A 64 23.71 27.14 16.62
C GLY A 64 22.33 27.27 15.96
N GLY A 65 21.91 28.50 15.68
CA GLY A 65 20.66 28.79 14.96
C GLY A 65 20.65 28.21 13.54
N ALA A 66 21.75 28.33 12.78
CA ALA A 66 21.87 27.75 11.45
C ALA A 66 21.79 26.22 11.47
N LEU A 67 22.38 25.60 12.48
CA LEU A 67 22.40 24.15 12.66
C LEU A 67 21.02 23.60 13.05
N VAL A 68 20.34 24.25 14.01
CA VAL A 68 18.96 23.93 14.37
C VAL A 68 18.04 24.12 13.16
N GLY A 69 18.19 25.21 12.41
CA GLY A 69 17.45 25.45 11.18
C GLY A 69 17.66 24.35 10.13
N ARG A 70 18.88 23.82 10.01
CA ARG A 70 19.18 22.69 9.12
C ARG A 70 18.54 21.39 9.61
N LEU A 71 18.54 21.13 10.92
CA LEU A 71 17.87 19.96 11.52
C LEU A 71 16.36 20.00 11.29
N LEU A 72 15.72 21.17 11.49
CA LEU A 72 14.30 21.35 11.24
C LEU A 72 13.97 21.07 9.76
N LYS A 73 14.76 21.61 8.82
CA LYS A 73 14.57 21.32 7.38
C LYS A 73 14.73 19.85 7.03
N VAL A 74 15.67 19.14 7.66
CA VAL A 74 15.83 17.70 7.45
C VAL A 74 14.64 16.94 8.03
N ALA A 75 14.20 17.28 9.25
CA ALA A 75 13.05 16.68 9.90
C ALA A 75 11.75 16.91 9.11
N GLU A 76 11.54 18.11 8.58
CA GLU A 76 10.42 18.44 7.67
C GLU A 76 10.46 17.57 6.42
N ARG A 77 11.59 17.50 5.71
CA ARG A 77 11.72 16.63 4.53
C ARG A 77 11.41 15.16 4.83
N TYR A 78 11.85 14.65 5.98
CA TYR A 78 11.53 13.29 6.41
C TYR A 78 10.04 13.11 6.70
N ARG A 79 9.42 14.08 7.37
CA ARG A 79 7.98 14.06 7.67
C ARG A 79 7.16 14.12 6.39
N ASP A 80 7.52 15.00 5.46
CA ASP A 80 6.86 15.17 4.18
C ASP A 80 6.97 13.91 3.32
N THR A 81 8.16 13.30 3.27
CA THR A 81 8.36 12.04 2.54
C THR A 81 7.48 10.92 3.12
N ARG A 82 7.41 10.80 4.45
CA ARG A 82 6.53 9.80 5.09
C ARG A 82 5.05 10.07 4.84
N ALA A 83 4.64 11.34 4.91
CA ALA A 83 3.27 11.75 4.62
C ALA A 83 2.90 11.43 3.16
N GLN A 84 3.80 11.71 2.21
CA GLN A 84 3.60 11.38 0.80
C GLN A 84 3.49 9.88 0.56
N ILE A 85 4.38 9.06 1.16
CA ILE A 85 4.31 7.59 1.05
C ILE A 85 2.99 7.07 1.60
N ARG A 86 2.56 7.58 2.77
CA ARG A 86 1.29 7.20 3.38
C ARG A 86 0.11 7.57 2.49
N ALA A 87 0.06 8.79 1.99
CA ALA A 87 -1.00 9.25 1.09
C ALA A 87 -1.10 8.39 -0.17
N LYS A 88 0.04 8.01 -0.77
CA LYS A 88 0.06 7.10 -1.94
C LYS A 88 -0.45 5.70 -1.61
N ARG A 89 -0.14 5.16 -0.42
CA ARG A 89 -0.67 3.85 0.03
C ARG A 89 -2.19 3.91 0.22
N GLU A 90 -2.68 4.98 0.84
CA GLU A 90 -4.10 5.21 1.07
C GLU A 90 -4.86 5.37 -0.26
N ASP A 91 -4.30 6.12 -1.22
CA ASP A 91 -4.86 6.25 -2.57
C ASP A 91 -4.97 4.89 -3.30
N LEU A 92 -3.87 4.13 -3.36
CA LEU A 92 -3.86 2.81 -4.00
C LEU A 92 -4.87 1.85 -3.37
N LEU A 93 -4.93 1.81 -2.04
CA LEU A 93 -5.92 1.00 -1.32
C LEU A 93 -7.36 1.48 -1.58
N GLY A 94 -7.56 2.80 -1.68
CA GLY A 94 -8.85 3.41 -2.03
C GLY A 94 -9.33 2.99 -3.41
N ARG A 95 -8.47 3.10 -4.43
CA ARG A 95 -8.78 2.66 -5.81
C ARG A 95 -9.05 1.16 -5.88
N MET A 96 -8.23 0.34 -5.22
CA MET A 96 -8.45 -1.11 -5.08
C MET A 96 -9.81 -1.43 -4.46
N ARG A 97 -10.20 -0.69 -3.40
CA ARG A 97 -11.52 -0.85 -2.77
C ARG A 97 -12.65 -0.48 -3.73
N ILE A 98 -12.54 0.63 -4.47
CA ILE A 98 -13.56 1.07 -5.42
C ILE A 98 -13.76 0.04 -6.52
N ALA A 99 -12.67 -0.46 -7.13
CA ALA A 99 -12.73 -1.50 -8.16
C ALA A 99 -13.38 -2.79 -7.63
N HIS A 100 -12.99 -3.24 -6.44
CA HIS A 100 -13.61 -4.40 -5.80
C HIS A 100 -15.11 -4.21 -5.51
N VAL A 101 -15.51 -3.05 -4.96
CA VAL A 101 -16.93 -2.75 -4.69
C VAL A 101 -17.75 -2.77 -5.97
N ARG A 102 -17.18 -2.31 -7.10
CA ARG A 102 -17.85 -2.40 -8.41
C ARG A 102 -18.08 -3.84 -8.83
N VAL A 103 -17.10 -4.74 -8.65
CA VAL A 103 -17.26 -6.18 -8.91
C VAL A 103 -18.30 -6.81 -7.98
N ALA A 104 -18.29 -6.46 -6.68
CA ALA A 104 -19.28 -6.94 -5.71
C ALA A 104 -20.70 -6.49 -6.03
N ASN A 105 -20.87 -5.24 -6.46
CA ASN A 105 -22.16 -4.75 -6.91
C ASN A 105 -22.62 -5.43 -8.20
N ALA A 106 -21.71 -5.66 -9.15
CA ALA A 106 -22.01 -6.41 -10.37
C ALA A 106 -22.49 -7.83 -10.04
N GLN A 107 -21.80 -8.52 -9.13
CA GLN A 107 -22.19 -9.85 -8.63
C GLN A 107 -23.60 -9.83 -8.03
N ARG A 108 -23.87 -8.88 -7.12
CA ARG A 108 -25.19 -8.74 -6.49
C ARG A 108 -26.30 -8.48 -7.51
N LEU A 109 -26.05 -7.63 -8.50
CA LEU A 109 -27.03 -7.32 -9.53
C LEU A 109 -27.27 -8.51 -10.48
N LEU A 110 -26.24 -9.27 -10.83
CA LEU A 110 -26.38 -10.50 -11.63
C LEU A 110 -27.14 -11.60 -10.88
N ARG A 111 -26.99 -11.67 -9.56
CA ARG A 111 -27.76 -12.57 -8.69
C ARG A 111 -29.24 -12.19 -8.69
N ALA A 112 -29.53 -10.90 -8.57
CA ALA A 112 -30.91 -10.40 -8.53
C ALA A 112 -31.61 -10.49 -9.90
N ASP A 113 -30.92 -10.10 -10.98
CA ASP A 113 -31.48 -10.10 -12.33
C ASP A 113 -30.40 -10.39 -13.39
N ARG A 114 -30.49 -11.58 -14.00
CA ARG A 114 -29.58 -12.03 -15.06
C ARG A 114 -29.74 -11.23 -16.35
N ASN A 115 -30.86 -10.53 -16.57
CA ASN A 115 -31.02 -9.66 -17.75
C ASN A 115 -30.08 -8.45 -17.70
N THR A 116 -29.52 -8.13 -16.53
CA THR A 116 -28.53 -7.07 -16.38
C THR A 116 -27.13 -7.46 -16.87
N LEU A 117 -26.92 -8.71 -17.32
CA LEU A 117 -25.60 -9.26 -17.68
C LEU A 117 -24.75 -8.35 -18.58
N PRO A 118 -25.24 -7.84 -19.72
CA PRO A 118 -24.41 -6.97 -20.58
C PRO A 118 -23.98 -5.67 -19.90
N ARG A 119 -24.76 -5.15 -18.95
CA ARG A 119 -24.43 -3.95 -18.18
C ARG A 119 -23.40 -4.27 -17.09
N GLN A 120 -23.56 -5.40 -16.41
CA GLN A 120 -22.63 -5.80 -15.35
C GLN A 120 -21.27 -6.23 -15.90
N MET A 121 -21.23 -6.91 -17.07
CA MET A 121 -19.95 -7.22 -17.72
C MET A 121 -19.17 -5.97 -18.11
N ARG A 122 -19.84 -4.89 -18.56
CA ARG A 122 -19.20 -3.58 -18.78
C ARG A 122 -18.64 -2.98 -17.49
N ALA A 123 -19.32 -3.14 -16.36
CA ALA A 123 -18.81 -2.68 -15.07
C ALA A 123 -17.59 -3.50 -14.62
N ILE A 124 -17.58 -4.80 -14.89
CA ILE A 124 -16.44 -5.69 -14.63
C ILE A 124 -15.25 -5.30 -15.50
N LEU A 125 -15.45 -5.06 -16.80
CA LEU A 125 -14.39 -4.62 -17.72
C LEU A 125 -13.70 -3.33 -17.23
N ARG A 126 -14.47 -2.35 -16.73
CA ARG A 126 -13.90 -1.15 -16.11
C ARG A 126 -13.06 -1.47 -14.88
N SER A 127 -13.49 -2.45 -14.09
CA SER A 127 -12.75 -2.87 -12.89
C SER A 127 -11.46 -3.62 -13.23
N VAL A 128 -11.46 -4.40 -14.32
CA VAL A 128 -10.23 -5.02 -14.86
C VAL A 128 -9.20 -3.95 -15.19
N ARG A 129 -9.60 -2.91 -15.94
CA ARG A 129 -8.72 -1.78 -16.23
C ARG A 129 -8.19 -1.10 -14.96
N ASP A 130 -9.06 -0.82 -13.98
CA ASP A 130 -8.64 -0.22 -12.71
C ASP A 130 -7.59 -1.10 -11.98
N PHE A 131 -7.78 -2.42 -11.98
CA PHE A 131 -6.82 -3.34 -11.39
C PHE A 131 -5.49 -3.37 -12.13
N GLU A 132 -5.49 -3.28 -13.47
CA GLU A 132 -4.26 -3.16 -14.26
C GLU A 132 -3.50 -1.88 -13.94
N GLU A 133 -4.19 -0.74 -13.89
CA GLU A 133 -3.59 0.55 -13.53
C GLU A 133 -2.96 0.48 -12.12
N ILE A 134 -3.69 -0.06 -11.14
CA ILE A 134 -3.16 -0.26 -9.77
C ILE A 134 -1.93 -1.20 -9.78
N ARG A 135 -1.95 -2.26 -10.58
CA ARG A 135 -0.83 -3.20 -10.69
C ARG A 135 0.42 -2.50 -11.20
N GLU A 136 0.30 -1.72 -12.27
CA GLU A 136 1.43 -1.00 -12.85
C GLU A 136 1.94 0.10 -11.92
N ASP A 137 1.06 0.81 -11.21
CA ASP A 137 1.46 1.77 -10.18
C ASP A 137 2.26 1.09 -9.05
N VAL A 138 1.82 -0.08 -8.59
CA VAL A 138 2.55 -0.84 -7.56
C VAL A 138 3.94 -1.27 -8.06
N LYS A 139 4.03 -1.77 -9.31
CA LYS A 139 5.31 -2.19 -9.91
C LYS A 139 6.29 -1.04 -10.06
N THR A 140 5.81 0.11 -10.55
CA THR A 140 6.66 1.27 -10.86
C THR A 140 6.96 2.11 -9.62
N SER A 141 6.17 1.99 -8.56
CA SER A 141 6.41 2.73 -7.33
C SER A 141 7.73 2.34 -6.66
N ALA A 142 8.62 3.31 -6.44
CA ALA A 142 9.76 3.15 -5.54
C ALA A 142 9.30 3.28 -4.07
N ASP A 143 9.79 2.39 -3.20
CA ASP A 143 9.67 2.49 -1.73
C ASP A 143 8.27 2.58 -1.09
N ILE A 144 7.17 2.43 -1.86
CA ILE A 144 5.82 2.41 -1.29
C ILE A 144 5.58 1.13 -0.47
N TYR A 145 6.03 -0.02 -0.95
CA TYR A 145 5.92 -1.31 -0.25
C TYR A 145 7.28 -1.99 -0.20
N GLN A 146 7.49 -2.91 0.74
CA GLN A 146 8.68 -3.78 0.72
C GLN A 146 8.67 -4.67 -0.52
N ALA A 147 9.85 -5.08 -1.00
CA ALA A 147 9.99 -5.83 -2.25
C ALA A 147 9.13 -7.11 -2.27
N ASP A 148 9.17 -7.91 -1.21
CA ASP A 148 8.39 -9.15 -1.10
C ASP A 148 6.87 -8.87 -1.11
N ASP A 149 6.43 -7.84 -0.37
CA ASP A 149 5.01 -7.47 -0.35
C ASP A 149 4.55 -6.87 -1.69
N LYS A 150 5.42 -6.20 -2.47
CA LYS A 150 5.08 -5.79 -3.86
C LYS A 150 4.80 -7.01 -4.72
N VAL A 151 5.62 -8.05 -4.63
CA VAL A 151 5.42 -9.29 -5.39
C VAL A 151 4.08 -9.91 -5.02
N LEU A 152 3.77 -10.02 -3.71
CA LEU A 152 2.48 -10.54 -3.24
C LEU A 152 1.29 -9.70 -3.73
N ILE A 153 1.40 -8.37 -3.69
CA ILE A 153 0.35 -7.47 -4.17
C ILE A 153 0.10 -7.69 -5.66
N VAL A 154 1.16 -7.67 -6.46
CA VAL A 154 1.06 -7.83 -7.92
C VAL A 154 0.53 -9.22 -8.28
N GLN A 155 0.99 -10.27 -7.60
CA GLN A 155 0.48 -11.62 -7.77
C GLN A 155 -1.01 -11.71 -7.41
N GLY A 156 -1.42 -11.12 -6.29
CA GLY A 156 -2.82 -11.05 -5.89
C GLY A 156 -3.68 -10.35 -6.95
N ILE A 157 -3.22 -9.22 -7.50
CA ILE A 157 -3.92 -8.52 -8.58
C ILE A 157 -4.00 -9.39 -9.85
N ASN A 158 -2.93 -10.10 -10.22
CA ASN A 158 -2.96 -11.01 -11.37
C ASN A 158 -4.03 -12.11 -11.20
N HIS A 159 -4.16 -12.69 -10.01
CA HIS A 159 -5.24 -13.66 -9.74
C HIS A 159 -6.64 -13.05 -9.90
N LEU A 160 -6.84 -11.79 -9.50
CA LEU A 160 -8.10 -11.08 -9.74
C LEU A 160 -8.37 -10.89 -11.24
N LEU A 161 -7.36 -10.44 -11.99
CA LEU A 161 -7.44 -10.22 -13.42
C LEU A 161 -7.73 -11.52 -14.18
N GLU A 162 -6.97 -12.59 -13.91
CA GLU A 162 -7.19 -13.91 -14.51
C GLU A 162 -8.61 -14.43 -14.28
N TYR A 163 -9.12 -14.27 -13.05
CA TYR A 163 -10.48 -14.68 -12.72
C TYR A 163 -11.53 -13.87 -13.47
N LEU A 164 -11.42 -12.54 -13.51
CA LEU A 164 -12.41 -11.68 -14.17
C LEU A 164 -12.35 -11.81 -15.70
N ASP A 165 -11.14 -11.92 -16.26
CA ASP A 165 -10.90 -12.10 -17.69
C ASP A 165 -11.45 -13.44 -18.20
N SER A 166 -11.41 -14.50 -17.38
CA SER A 166 -12.10 -15.75 -17.69
C SER A 166 -13.61 -15.55 -17.90
N GLY A 167 -14.25 -14.72 -17.07
CA GLY A 167 -15.67 -14.36 -17.21
C GLY A 167 -15.96 -13.51 -18.45
N LEU A 168 -15.09 -12.53 -18.74
CA LEU A 168 -15.21 -11.69 -19.93
C LEU A 168 -15.08 -12.52 -21.21
N ARG A 169 -14.11 -13.43 -21.29
CA ARG A 169 -13.95 -14.35 -22.44
C ARG A 169 -15.18 -15.25 -22.63
N GLN A 170 -15.77 -15.76 -21.56
CA GLN A 170 -17.03 -16.53 -21.66
C GLN A 170 -18.19 -15.67 -22.17
N PHE A 171 -18.22 -14.38 -21.83
CA PHE A 171 -19.22 -13.44 -22.31
C PHE A 171 -19.07 -13.13 -23.80
N GLU A 172 -17.85 -12.82 -24.24
CA GLU A 172 -17.54 -12.51 -25.65
C GLU A 172 -17.77 -13.69 -26.59
N THR A 173 -17.41 -14.90 -26.13
CA THR A 173 -17.62 -16.13 -26.92
C THR A 173 -19.08 -16.57 -27.00
N GLY A 174 -20.02 -15.81 -26.42
CA GLY A 174 -21.45 -16.11 -26.46
C GLY A 174 -21.82 -17.39 -25.69
N ARG A 175 -20.93 -17.92 -24.83
CA ARG A 175 -21.20 -19.12 -24.02
C ARG A 175 -22.33 -18.93 -23.02
N PHE A 176 -22.77 -17.69 -22.78
CA PHE A 176 -23.98 -17.38 -22.01
C PHE A 176 -25.28 -17.37 -22.83
N ASN A 177 -25.28 -17.89 -24.06
CA ASN A 177 -26.48 -17.94 -24.89
C ASN A 177 -27.61 -18.70 -24.18
N LYS A 178 -28.81 -18.11 -24.24
CA LYS A 178 -30.03 -18.36 -23.42
C LYS A 178 -30.47 -19.83 -23.22
N ARG A 179 -29.88 -20.80 -23.92
CA ARG A 179 -30.19 -22.23 -23.85
C ARG A 179 -29.35 -23.02 -22.85
N TRP A 180 -28.11 -22.61 -22.59
CA TRP A 180 -27.17 -23.35 -21.71
C TRP A 180 -27.34 -23.03 -20.22
N ILE A 181 -27.98 -21.91 -19.89
CA ILE A 181 -28.34 -21.54 -18.51
C ILE A 181 -29.25 -22.59 -17.85
N ARG A 182 -29.89 -23.47 -18.64
CA ARG A 182 -30.92 -24.35 -18.12
C ARG A 182 -30.44 -25.69 -17.57
N LEU A 183 -29.35 -26.35 -17.98
CA LEU A 183 -29.26 -27.79 -17.63
C LEU A 183 -27.93 -28.57 -17.46
N GLU A 184 -26.70 -28.16 -17.83
CA GLU A 184 -25.66 -29.22 -17.98
C GLU A 184 -24.30 -29.15 -17.25
N GLN A 185 -23.93 -28.12 -16.49
CA GLN A 185 -22.85 -28.25 -15.49
C GLN A 185 -22.68 -26.98 -14.62
N PRO A 186 -23.22 -26.94 -13.38
CA PRO A 186 -23.10 -25.76 -12.51
C PRO A 186 -21.65 -25.40 -12.13
N HIS A 187 -20.70 -26.34 -12.25
CA HIS A 187 -19.32 -26.17 -11.81
C HIS A 187 -18.30 -25.77 -12.89
N LYS A 188 -18.67 -25.65 -14.16
CA LYS A 188 -17.71 -25.26 -15.23
C LYS A 188 -17.86 -23.82 -15.73
N ASP A 189 -19.01 -23.20 -15.52
CA ASP A 189 -19.28 -21.85 -16.03
C ASP A 189 -18.94 -20.78 -15.00
N TRP A 190 -18.20 -19.75 -15.45
CA TRP A 190 -17.74 -18.67 -14.59
C TRP A 190 -18.91 -17.92 -13.96
N LEU A 191 -19.98 -17.67 -14.74
CA LEU A 191 -21.15 -16.94 -14.27
C LEU A 191 -21.88 -17.69 -13.15
N SER A 192 -21.94 -19.02 -13.23
CA SER A 192 -22.51 -19.85 -12.17
C SER A 192 -21.71 -19.68 -10.89
N GLY A 193 -20.39 -19.90 -10.91
CA GLY A 193 -19.54 -19.71 -9.73
C GLY A 193 -19.43 -18.25 -9.24
N PHE A 194 -19.61 -17.27 -10.13
CA PHE A 194 -19.64 -15.85 -9.77
C PHE A 194 -20.95 -15.49 -9.08
N THR A 195 -22.08 -16.02 -9.52
CA THR A 195 -23.40 -15.71 -8.94
C THR A 195 -23.84 -16.69 -7.85
N GLU A 196 -23.18 -17.82 -7.68
CA GLU A 196 -23.52 -18.84 -6.68
C GLU A 196 -23.52 -18.23 -5.28
N TYR A 197 -24.59 -18.47 -4.54
CA TYR A 197 -24.70 -18.11 -3.14
C TYR A 197 -24.30 -19.33 -2.31
N ARG A 198 -23.09 -19.33 -1.76
CA ARG A 198 -22.71 -20.34 -0.77
C ARG A 198 -23.27 -19.92 0.58
N GLN A 199 -24.47 -20.39 0.91
CA GLN A 199 -25.00 -20.30 2.26
C GLN A 199 -24.15 -21.22 3.15
N GLU A 200 -23.22 -20.65 3.91
CA GLU A 200 -22.75 -21.35 5.11
C GLU A 200 -23.98 -21.45 6.02
N SER A 201 -24.31 -22.69 6.39
CA SER A 201 -25.43 -23.08 7.24
C SER A 201 -25.36 -22.40 8.62
N GLY A 202 -25.82 -21.15 8.69
CA GLY A 202 -26.02 -20.40 9.91
C GLY A 202 -27.30 -19.57 9.77
N ARG A 203 -28.38 -20.08 10.35
CA ARG A 203 -29.70 -19.42 10.42
C ARG A 203 -29.57 -17.97 10.89
N VAL A 204 -29.97 -17.02 10.04
CA VAL A 204 -30.55 -15.75 10.51
C VAL A 204 -31.73 -15.46 9.59
N SER A 205 -32.91 -15.87 10.05
CA SER A 205 -34.20 -15.58 9.42
C SER A 205 -34.68 -14.23 9.98
N ASP A 206 -34.27 -13.13 9.35
CA ASP A 206 -34.81 -11.80 9.68
C ASP A 206 -35.74 -11.33 8.55
N PRO A 207 -37.07 -11.25 8.78
CA PRO A 207 -38.07 -10.98 7.74
C PRO A 207 -38.07 -9.52 7.22
N VAL A 208 -37.17 -8.66 7.72
CA VAL A 208 -36.99 -7.28 7.22
C VAL A 208 -35.93 -7.23 6.10
N SER A 209 -35.30 -8.36 5.76
CA SER A 209 -34.17 -8.46 4.81
C SER A 209 -34.57 -8.82 3.36
N ASP A 210 -35.85 -8.81 2.99
CA ASP A 210 -36.32 -9.30 1.68
C ASP A 210 -35.84 -8.49 0.46
N CYS A 211 -35.27 -7.30 0.67
CA CYS A 211 -34.68 -6.48 -0.41
C CYS A 211 -33.14 -6.45 -0.40
N TYR A 212 -32.51 -6.97 0.65
CA TYR A 212 -31.06 -6.96 0.80
C TYR A 212 -30.51 -8.36 0.57
N VAL A 213 -30.11 -8.64 -0.68
CA VAL A 213 -29.20 -9.76 -0.95
C VAL A 213 -27.82 -9.33 -0.46
N PRO A 214 -27.29 -9.89 0.65
CA PRO A 214 -25.93 -9.59 1.08
C PRO A 214 -24.98 -9.91 -0.08
N PRO A 215 -23.82 -9.24 -0.17
CA PRO A 215 -22.75 -9.74 -1.03
C PRO A 215 -22.37 -11.13 -0.51
N GLY A 216 -23.02 -12.17 -1.03
CA GLY A 216 -22.61 -13.55 -0.81
C GLY A 216 -21.15 -13.68 -1.21
N ARG A 217 -20.42 -14.56 -0.51
CA ARG A 217 -18.97 -14.71 -0.68
C ARG A 217 -18.57 -14.74 -2.15
N MET A 218 -17.42 -14.11 -2.42
CA MET A 218 -16.85 -14.13 -3.76
C MET A 218 -16.28 -15.52 -4.03
N HIS A 219 -16.09 -15.84 -5.30
CA HIS A 219 -15.46 -17.10 -5.66
C HIS A 219 -14.06 -17.21 -4.98
N PRO A 220 -13.66 -18.38 -4.44
CA PRO A 220 -12.41 -18.51 -3.67
C PRO A 220 -11.16 -18.02 -4.39
N LYS A 221 -11.07 -18.20 -5.72
CA LYS A 221 -9.97 -17.65 -6.53
C LYS A 221 -9.89 -16.12 -6.47
N TYR A 222 -11.03 -15.44 -6.47
CA TYR A 222 -11.12 -13.99 -6.36
C TYR A 222 -10.82 -13.52 -4.93
N GLU A 223 -11.33 -14.22 -3.91
CA GLU A 223 -11.03 -13.91 -2.50
C GLU A 223 -9.53 -14.06 -2.20
N HIS A 224 -8.91 -15.14 -2.68
CA HIS A 224 -7.47 -15.34 -2.52
C HIS A 224 -6.64 -14.19 -3.14
N GLY A 225 -6.98 -13.76 -4.35
CA GLY A 225 -6.34 -12.60 -4.99
C GLY A 225 -6.53 -11.30 -4.19
N LEU A 226 -7.71 -11.09 -3.61
CA LEU A 226 -8.02 -9.93 -2.77
C LEU A 226 -7.21 -9.93 -1.48
N ASP A 227 -7.09 -11.08 -0.82
CA ASP A 227 -6.33 -11.20 0.42
C ASP A 227 -4.84 -10.96 0.20
N LEU A 228 -4.27 -11.52 -0.87
CA LEU A 228 -2.88 -11.27 -1.26
C LEU A 228 -2.63 -9.80 -1.62
N SER A 229 -3.57 -9.15 -2.31
CA SER A 229 -3.40 -7.78 -2.77
C SER A 229 -3.88 -6.73 -1.77
N LYS A 230 -5.20 -6.54 -1.68
CA LYS A 230 -5.86 -5.60 -0.78
C LYS A 230 -5.53 -5.91 0.68
N GLY A 231 -5.48 -7.19 1.08
CA GLY A 231 -5.10 -7.58 2.44
C GLY A 231 -3.68 -7.12 2.79
N THR A 232 -2.73 -7.31 1.87
CA THR A 232 -1.35 -6.78 2.04
C THR A 232 -1.32 -5.26 2.09
N MET A 233 -2.00 -4.55 1.19
CA MET A 233 -2.06 -3.09 1.21
C MET A 233 -2.65 -2.55 2.53
N ARG A 234 -3.69 -3.21 3.07
CA ARG A 234 -4.30 -2.83 4.37
C ARG A 234 -3.31 -2.88 5.53
N ARG A 235 -2.38 -3.85 5.53
CA ARG A 235 -1.34 -3.95 6.56
C ARG A 235 -0.49 -2.69 6.63
N TYR A 236 -0.17 -2.10 5.48
CA TYR A 236 0.64 -0.88 5.40
C TYR A 236 -0.11 0.41 5.74
N VAL A 237 -1.43 0.45 5.57
CA VAL A 237 -2.27 1.63 5.85
C VAL A 237 -2.76 1.63 7.30
N TYR A 238 -3.19 0.48 7.81
CA TYR A 238 -3.80 0.35 9.14
C TYR A 238 -2.86 -0.23 10.20
N GLY A 239 -1.67 -0.70 9.83
CA GLY A 239 -0.64 -1.14 10.77
C GLY A 239 -0.92 -2.48 11.45
N SER A 240 -1.61 -3.42 10.81
CA SER A 240 -1.79 -4.75 11.41
C SER A 240 -0.46 -5.53 11.44
N SER A 241 0.08 -5.69 12.65
CA SER A 241 1.27 -6.50 12.95
C SER A 241 1.14 -7.93 12.42
N ARG A 242 2.27 -8.50 12.00
CA ARG A 242 2.44 -9.88 11.52
C ARG A 242 2.28 -10.95 12.62
N ASP A 243 1.71 -10.61 13.77
CA ASP A 243 1.59 -11.51 14.91
C ASP A 243 0.31 -12.35 14.83
N THR A 244 0.22 -13.14 13.77
CA THR A 244 -0.51 -14.41 13.84
C THR A 244 0.24 -15.40 12.97
N PRO A 245 1.23 -16.14 13.52
CA PRO A 245 1.89 -17.20 12.79
C PRO A 245 0.85 -18.21 12.32
N ALA A 246 1.10 -18.75 11.13
CA ALA A 246 0.31 -19.76 10.42
C ALA A 246 0.32 -21.14 11.11
N SER A 247 0.21 -21.20 12.44
CA SER A 247 0.20 -22.41 13.26
C SER A 247 -1.18 -22.73 13.88
N ARG A 248 -2.26 -22.11 13.41
CA ARG A 248 -3.65 -22.48 13.78
C ARG A 248 -4.47 -23.05 12.62
N LEU A 249 -3.80 -23.66 11.66
CA LEU A 249 -4.40 -24.62 10.73
C LEU A 249 -3.51 -25.86 10.69
N ALA A 250 -3.48 -26.55 11.83
CA ALA A 250 -3.17 -27.97 11.95
C ALA A 250 -4.34 -28.59 12.73
#